data_AF-A0A8T4U305-F1
#
_entry.id   AF-A0A8T4U305-F1
#
_cell.length_a   1.000
_cell.length_b   1.000
_cell.length_c   1.000
_cell.angle_alpha   90.00
_cell.angle_beta   90.00
_cell.angle_gamma   90.00
#
_symmetry.space_group_name_H-M   'P 1'
#
loop_
_entity.id
_entity.type
_entity.pdbx_description
1 polymer ?
#
loop_
_entity_poly.entity_id
_entity_poly.type
_entity_poly.pdbx_seq_one_letter_code
_entity_poly.pdbx_strand_id
1 'polypeptide(L)'
;MKFQDEPTLFREIFGDTPKIRVLEYLIEGRELDHSIGDIAEGAGINRVTLFRMWGSIEKSKLIIHTRDIGNAKLYKLNMSNPYVLVLIEMFDKIINAEFQKVVA
;
A
#
# COMPACT_ATOMS: atom_id res chain seq x y z
N MET A 1 0.50 13.73 14.45
CA MET A 1 1.15 14.68 13.53
C MET A 1 0.82 14.22 12.11
N LYS A 2 -0.06 14.95 11.40
CA LYS A 2 -0.55 14.57 10.07
C LYS A 2 0.45 15.05 9.01
N PHE A 3 1.25 14.14 8.47
CA PHE A 3 2.03 14.37 7.24
C PHE A 3 1.21 14.02 5.98
N GLN A 4 -0.12 14.07 6.05
CA GLN A 4 -1.01 13.45 5.05
C GLN A 4 -1.62 14.39 4.01
N ASP A 5 -1.31 15.69 4.05
CA ASP A 5 -1.97 16.66 3.17
C ASP A 5 -1.22 16.91 1.85
N GLU A 6 0.08 16.61 1.77
CA GLU A 6 0.82 16.67 0.49
C GLU A 6 0.88 15.30 -0.19
N PRO A 7 0.52 15.21 -1.49
CA PRO A 7 0.65 13.96 -2.23
C PRO A 7 2.13 13.61 -2.43
N THR A 8 2.47 12.34 -2.24
CA THR A 8 3.76 11.78 -2.65
C THR A 8 3.88 11.85 -4.17
N LEU A 9 5.10 11.81 -4.73
CA LEU A 9 5.29 11.73 -6.19
C LEU A 9 4.50 10.56 -6.81
N PHE A 10 4.39 9.44 -6.10
CA PHE A 10 3.59 8.31 -6.54
C PHE A 10 2.10 8.67 -6.67
N ARG A 11 1.53 9.39 -5.70
CA ARG A 11 0.14 9.90 -5.75
C ARG A 11 -0.04 11.04 -6.75
N GLU A 12 0.98 11.85 -7.01
CA GLU A 12 0.95 12.87 -8.07
C GLU A 12 0.84 12.22 -9.46
N ILE A 13 1.57 11.12 -9.69
CA ILE A 13 1.58 10.42 -10.99
C ILE A 13 0.30 9.60 -11.21
N PHE A 14 -0.12 8.83 -10.21
CA PHE A 14 -1.24 7.88 -10.35
C PHE A 14 -2.59 8.39 -9.86
N GLY A 15 -2.61 9.57 -9.23
CA GLY A 15 -3.77 10.17 -8.63
C GLY A 15 -4.01 9.71 -7.18
N ASP A 16 -4.46 10.65 -6.37
CA ASP A 16 -4.71 10.43 -4.95
C ASP A 16 -6.09 9.79 -4.70
N THR A 17 -6.18 8.48 -4.96
CA THR A 17 -7.40 7.70 -4.74
C THR A 17 -7.23 6.71 -3.59
N PRO A 18 -8.31 6.31 -2.89
CA PRO A 18 -8.23 5.33 -1.81
C PRO A 18 -7.49 4.04 -2.18
N LYS A 19 -7.63 3.57 -3.43
CA LYS A 19 -6.95 2.38 -3.92
C LYS A 19 -5.45 2.59 -4.08
N ILE A 20 -5.04 3.76 -4.58
CA ILE A 20 -3.62 4.11 -4.73
C ILE A 20 -2.96 4.30 -3.36
N ARG A 21 -3.63 4.96 -2.40
CA ARG A 21 -3.11 5.10 -1.03
C ARG A 21 -2.89 3.74 -0.36
N VAL A 22 -3.82 2.80 -0.52
CA VAL A 22 -3.68 1.43 0.00
C VAL A 22 -2.53 0.69 -0.68
N LEU A 23 -2.40 0.83 -2.00
CA LEU A 23 -1.32 0.19 -2.75
C LEU A 23 0.05 0.71 -2.32
N GLU A 24 0.20 2.03 -2.21
CA GLU A 24 1.43 2.68 -1.73
C GLU A 24 1.80 2.18 -0.33
N TYR A 25 0.87 2.24 0.63
CA TYR A 25 1.11 1.76 2.00
C TYR A 25 1.58 0.31 2.04
N LEU A 26 0.95 -0.57 1.24
CA LEU A 26 1.32 -1.98 1.18
C LEU A 26 2.70 -2.19 0.53
N ILE A 27 3.08 -1.38 -0.46
CA ILE A 27 4.38 -1.46 -1.14
C ILE A 27 5.50 -0.92 -0.24
N GLU A 28 5.27 0.16 0.50
CA GLU A 28 6.21 0.71 1.48
C GLU A 28 6.42 -0.26 2.65
N GLY A 29 5.33 -0.83 3.16
CA GLY A 29 5.32 -1.78 4.27
C GLY A 29 5.49 -3.25 3.86
N ARG A 30 6.03 -3.53 2.66
CA ARG A 30 6.03 -4.88 2.04
C ARG A 30 6.72 -6.00 2.83
N GLU A 31 7.63 -5.65 3.74
CA GLU A 31 8.34 -6.59 4.62
C GLU A 31 7.58 -6.88 5.94
N LEU A 32 6.41 -6.25 6.13
CA LEU A 32 5.62 -6.33 7.35
C LEU A 32 4.24 -6.92 7.08
N ASP A 33 3.66 -7.45 8.15
CA ASP A 33 2.28 -7.91 8.18
C ASP A 33 1.40 -6.85 8.83
N HIS A 34 0.27 -6.55 8.21
CA HIS A 34 -0.63 -5.48 8.60
C HIS A 34 -2.04 -6.00 8.83
N SER A 35 -2.70 -5.53 9.88
CA SER A 35 -4.13 -5.75 10.03
C SER A 35 -4.91 -4.87 9.05
N ILE A 36 -6.19 -5.20 8.83
CA ILE A 36 -7.10 -4.33 8.06
C ILE A 36 -7.20 -2.92 8.70
N GLY A 37 -7.04 -2.84 10.03
CA GLY A 37 -7.00 -1.56 10.73
C GLY A 37 -5.78 -0.73 10.35
N ASP A 38 -4.60 -1.35 10.42
CA ASP A 38 -3.32 -0.71 10.11
C ASP A 38 -3.28 -0.22 8.66
N ILE A 39 -3.80 -1.03 7.71
CA ILE A 39 -3.90 -0.65 6.30
C ILE A 39 -4.81 0.57 6.11
N ALA A 40 -5.96 0.61 6.77
CA ALA A 40 -6.87 1.75 6.66
C ALA A 40 -6.24 3.03 7.24
N GLU A 41 -5.64 2.93 8.42
CA GLU A 41 -4.99 4.04 9.09
C GLU A 41 -3.78 4.57 8.31
N GLY A 42 -2.88 3.67 7.92
CA GLY A 42 -1.67 4.00 7.16
C GLY A 42 -1.96 4.56 5.78
N ALA A 43 -2.97 4.04 5.09
CA ALA A 43 -3.46 4.60 3.83
C ALA A 43 -4.29 5.89 4.02
N GLY A 44 -4.58 6.32 5.26
CA GLY A 44 -5.37 7.51 5.53
C GLY A 44 -6.79 7.42 4.96
N ILE A 45 -7.41 6.24 5.02
CA ILE A 45 -8.79 6.01 4.57
C ILE A 45 -9.64 5.42 5.70
N ASN A 46 -10.95 5.63 5.63
CA ASN A 46 -11.84 4.98 6.58
C ASN A 46 -11.93 3.46 6.29
N ARG A 47 -12.15 2.66 7.34
CA ARG A 47 -12.25 1.19 7.23
C ARG A 47 -13.38 0.74 6.31
N VAL A 48 -14.51 1.46 6.25
CA VAL A 48 -15.66 1.12 5.38
C VAL A 48 -15.26 1.19 3.90
N THR A 49 -14.48 2.20 3.52
CA THR A 49 -13.93 2.39 2.18
C THR A 49 -12.99 1.24 1.86
N LEU A 50 -12.09 0.87 2.78
CA LEU A 50 -11.22 -0.29 2.59
C LEU A 50 -12.03 -1.58 2.39
N PHE A 51 -13.05 -1.83 3.22
CA PHE A 51 -13.89 -3.03 3.08
C PHE A 51 -14.62 -3.13 1.74
N ARG A 52 -15.03 -2.00 1.16
CA ARG A 52 -15.66 -1.98 -0.18
C ARG A 52 -14.72 -2.46 -1.29
N MET A 53 -13.41 -2.25 -1.16
CA MET A 53 -12.41 -2.69 -2.13
C MET A 53 -11.68 -3.98 -1.73
N TRP A 54 -11.77 -4.41 -0.46
CA TRP A 54 -11.02 -5.53 0.09
C TRP A 54 -11.16 -6.81 -0.71
N GLY A 55 -12.40 -7.17 -1.05
CA GLY A 55 -12.67 -8.37 -1.84
C GLY A 55 -12.01 -8.35 -3.22
N SER A 56 -11.78 -7.18 -3.82
CA SER A 56 -11.03 -7.06 -5.08
C SER A 56 -9.53 -7.24 -4.89
N ILE A 57 -8.97 -6.72 -3.79
CA ILE A 57 -7.55 -6.81 -3.43
C ILE A 57 -7.16 -8.27 -3.11
N GLU A 58 -8.02 -8.98 -2.36
CA GLU A 58 -7.83 -10.40 -2.08
C GLU A 58 -7.94 -11.24 -3.36
N LYS A 59 -8.97 -10.99 -4.20
CA LYS A 59 -9.14 -11.71 -5.48
C LYS A 59 -7.99 -11.52 -6.45
N SER A 60 -7.38 -10.33 -6.48
CA SER A 60 -6.21 -10.06 -7.32
C SER A 60 -4.92 -10.70 -6.79
N LYS A 61 -4.96 -11.35 -5.62
CA LYS A 61 -3.78 -11.92 -4.94
C LYS A 61 -2.66 -10.89 -4.75
N LEU A 62 -3.03 -9.62 -4.56
CA LEU A 62 -2.07 -8.54 -4.24
C LEU A 62 -1.54 -8.72 -2.82
N ILE A 63 -2.40 -9.17 -1.92
CA ILE A 63 -2.07 -9.50 -0.54
C ILE A 63 -2.33 -10.98 -0.28
N ILE A 64 -1.67 -11.52 0.76
CA ILE A 64 -1.94 -12.83 1.32
C ILE A 64 -2.15 -12.71 2.82
N HIS A 65 -3.09 -13.48 3.35
CA HIS A 65 -3.22 -13.68 4.80
C HIS A 65 -1.97 -14.40 5.33
N THR A 66 -1.47 -13.97 6.49
CA THR A 66 -0.26 -14.57 7.10
C THR A 66 -0.57 -15.31 8.38
N ARG A 67 -1.23 -14.64 9.34
CA ARG A 67 -1.55 -15.17 10.66
C ARG A 67 -2.70 -14.41 11.30
N ASP A 68 -3.24 -14.99 12.36
CA ASP A 68 -4.20 -14.34 13.24
C ASP A 68 -3.54 -14.00 14.58
N ILE A 69 -3.81 -12.80 15.10
CA ILE A 69 -3.41 -12.38 16.45
C ILE A 69 -4.67 -11.93 17.19
N GLY A 70 -5.10 -12.75 18.15
CA GLY A 70 -6.42 -12.57 18.79
C GLY A 70 -7.53 -12.62 17.73
N ASN A 71 -8.30 -11.54 17.62
CA ASN A 71 -9.37 -11.40 16.62
C ASN A 71 -8.92 -10.70 15.32
N ALA A 72 -7.66 -10.26 15.25
CA ALA A 72 -7.15 -9.54 14.08
C ALA A 72 -6.51 -10.51 13.09
N LYS A 73 -6.93 -10.42 11.82
CA LYS A 73 -6.27 -11.07 10.69
C LYS A 73 -5.18 -10.17 10.14
N LEU A 74 -3.98 -10.72 9.97
CA LEU A 74 -2.85 -10.01 9.38
C LEU A 74 -2.62 -10.44 7.93
N TYR A 75 -2.20 -9.47 7.13
CA TYR A 75 -1.99 -9.61 5.71
C TYR A 75 -0.67 -8.97 5.32
N LYS A 76 0.02 -9.53 4.33
CA LYS A 76 1.21 -8.92 3.75
C LYS A 76 1.09 -8.85 2.24
N LEU A 77 1.92 -8.01 1.63
CA LEU A 77 2.05 -7.95 0.18
C LEU A 77 2.55 -9.29 -0.38
N ASN A 78 1.96 -9.75 -1.46
CA ASN A 78 2.25 -11.06 -2.03
C ASN A 78 3.51 -11.02 -2.91
N MET A 79 4.69 -11.13 -2.30
CA MET A 79 5.98 -11.14 -3.00
C MET A 79 6.19 -12.33 -3.96
N SER A 80 5.31 -13.34 -3.93
CA SER A 80 5.34 -14.46 -4.90
C SER A 80 4.59 -14.13 -6.21
N ASN A 81 3.84 -13.04 -6.25
CA ASN A 81 3.07 -12.64 -7.43
C ASN A 81 3.94 -11.80 -8.38
N PRO A 82 4.16 -12.22 -9.63
CA PRO A 82 5.02 -11.49 -10.57
C PRO A 82 4.51 -10.08 -10.86
N TYR A 83 3.19 -9.85 -10.84
CA TYR A 83 2.61 -8.51 -11.01
C TYR A 83 2.96 -7.60 -9.85
N VAL A 84 3.01 -8.13 -8.62
CA VAL A 84 3.41 -7.36 -7.43
C VAL A 84 4.88 -6.97 -7.52
N LEU A 85 5.75 -7.86 -7.97
CA LEU A 85 7.18 -7.57 -8.13
C LEU A 85 7.41 -6.42 -9.12
N VAL A 86 6.69 -6.39 -10.25
CA VAL A 86 6.75 -5.30 -11.22
C VAL A 86 6.26 -3.98 -10.62
N LEU A 87 5.17 -4.01 -9.84
CA LEU A 87 4.66 -2.81 -9.16
C LEU A 87 5.67 -2.23 -8.17
N ILE A 88 6.38 -3.10 -7.42
CA ILE A 88 7.43 -2.69 -6.49
C ILE A 88 8.59 -2.06 -7.24
N GLU A 89 9.07 -2.69 -8.32
CA GLU A 89 10.17 -2.14 -9.11
C GLU A 89 9.81 -0.75 -9.68
N MET A 90 8.58 -0.59 -10.17
CA MET A 90 8.08 0.70 -10.65
C MET A 90 8.04 1.74 -9.53
N PHE A 91 7.49 1.39 -8.37
CA PHE A 91 7.44 2.26 -7.20
C PHE A 91 8.84 2.71 -6.78
N ASP A 92 9.77 1.76 -6.63
CA ASP A 92 11.14 2.02 -6.23
C ASP A 92 11.86 2.94 -7.23
N LYS A 93 11.61 2.78 -8.53
CA LYS A 93 12.15 3.67 -9.57
C LYS A 93 11.59 5.09 -9.47
N ILE A 94 10.31 5.26 -9.17
CA ILE A 94 9.67 6.57 -9.00
C ILE A 94 10.27 7.29 -7.80
N ILE A 95 10.33 6.61 -6.66
CA ILE A 95 10.89 7.14 -5.42
C ILE A 95 12.37 7.50 -5.59
N ASN A 96 13.18 6.65 -6.23
CA ASN A 96 14.58 6.97 -6.51
C ASN A 96 14.74 8.19 -7.43
N ALA A 97 13.86 8.36 -8.42
CA ALA A 97 13.87 9.55 -9.27
C ALA A 97 13.48 10.83 -8.49
N GLU A 98 12.58 10.72 -7.52
CA GLU A 98 12.25 11.80 -6.58
C GLU A 98 13.48 12.22 -5.78
N PHE A 99 14.20 11.27 -5.17
CA PHE A 99 15.40 11.54 -4.39
C PHE A 99 16.48 12.28 -5.19
N GLN A 100 16.69 11.90 -6.47
CA GLN A 100 17.67 12.59 -7.31
C GLN A 100 17.29 14.04 -7.62
N LYS A 101 15.99 14.38 -7.69
CA LYS A 101 15.54 15.77 -7.86
C LYS A 101 15.72 16.63 -6.62
N VAL A 102 15.66 16.04 -5.43
CA VAL A 102 15.80 16.76 -4.15
C VAL A 102 17.27 17.04 -3.82
N VAL A 103 18.18 16.16 -4.25
CA VAL A 103 19.61 16.24 -3.94
C VAL A 103 20.41 17.04 -5.00
N ALA A 104 19.84 17.28 -6.18
CA ALA A 104 20.42 18.10 -7.25
C ALA A 104 20.09 19.58 -7.08
#